data_AF-A0A088F3S9-F1
#
_entry.id   AF-A0A088F3S9-F1
#
_cell.length_a   1.000
_cell.length_b   1.000
_cell.length_c   1.000
_cell.angle_alpha   90.00
_cell.angle_beta   90.00
_cell.angle_gamma   90.00
#
_symmetry.space_group_name_H-M   'P 1'
#
loop_
_entity.id
_entity.type
_entity.pdbx_description
1 polymer ?
#
loop_
_entity_poly.entity_id
_entity_poly.type
_entity_poly.pdbx_seq_one_letter_code
_entity_poly.pdbx_strand_id
1 'polypeptide(L)'
;MNLPKNFKTDVSAALLAVRPNYSGTDAAFAKQWGINGSVYSRIRNGETEGILRDAQWLTIGRQLNITVNQRVWNIAKTEVFCIIEEDIDFCQAHSKSKMFVDDCGIGKTFTAKYLARTRKNCFYIDASQCKTKHLFTRALAKTVGVDATGKINDVKEDVKYYLRTLPQPMIIVDEAGDLDRPALLDLKEYWNATENACGWYLMGAEGLREVIKKGINSKKVGFSEVFSRFSERYTTVVPTDLQEKQNFYKQLITDVLKVNAAPNIALKEIILKCLTKDEDNKKIGGLRRAESLLILHS
;
A
#
# COMPACT_ATOMS: atom_id res chain seq x y z
N MET A 1 28.67 -8.27 5.04
CA MET A 1 27.48 -9.15 5.10
C MET A 1 27.39 -9.80 3.73
N ASN A 2 27.57 -11.11 3.61
CA ASN A 2 27.53 -11.77 2.31
C ASN A 2 26.08 -11.99 1.89
N LEU A 3 25.67 -11.40 0.77
CA LEU A 3 24.36 -11.66 0.17
C LEU A 3 24.30 -13.12 -0.32
N PRO A 4 23.11 -13.76 -0.30
CA PRO A 4 22.93 -15.08 -0.92
C PRO A 4 23.33 -15.05 -2.40
N LYS A 5 23.87 -16.17 -2.90
CA LYS A 5 24.49 -16.29 -4.23
C LYS A 5 23.62 -15.78 -5.40
N ASN A 6 22.30 -15.87 -5.28
CA ASN A 6 21.35 -15.47 -6.33
C ASN A 6 20.55 -14.19 -6.01
N PHE A 7 20.73 -13.60 -4.82
CA PHE A 7 19.85 -12.51 -4.36
C PHE A 7 19.85 -11.30 -5.30
N LYS A 8 21.03 -10.86 -5.78
CA LYS A 8 21.12 -9.73 -6.71
C LYS A 8 20.43 -10.03 -8.04
N THR A 9 20.53 -11.26 -8.52
CA THR A 9 19.87 -11.74 -9.75
C THR A 9 18.35 -11.73 -9.58
N ASP A 10 17.84 -12.22 -8.44
CA ASP A 10 16.41 -12.21 -8.12
C ASP A 10 15.87 -10.78 -8.03
N VAL A 11 16.62 -9.88 -7.40
CA VAL A 11 16.28 -8.45 -7.31
C VAL A 11 16.26 -7.78 -8.68
N SER A 12 17.26 -8.06 -9.52
CA SER A 12 17.31 -7.57 -10.90
C SER A 12 16.08 -8.05 -11.69
N ALA A 13 15.80 -9.35 -11.67
CA ALA A 13 14.67 -9.94 -12.39
C ALA A 13 13.33 -9.34 -11.95
N ALA A 14 13.10 -9.20 -10.64
CA ALA A 14 11.88 -8.59 -10.13
C ALA A 14 11.77 -7.10 -10.45
N LEU A 15 12.88 -6.36 -10.43
CA LEU A 15 12.90 -4.94 -10.82
C LEU A 15 12.53 -4.75 -12.29
N LEU A 16 13.03 -5.63 -13.17
CA LEU A 16 12.67 -5.64 -14.58
C LEU A 16 11.22 -6.07 -14.80
N ALA A 17 10.70 -7.00 -14.00
CA ALA A 17 9.32 -7.46 -14.07
C ALA A 17 8.29 -6.36 -13.71
N VAL A 18 8.65 -5.40 -12.83
CA VAL A 18 7.75 -4.29 -12.46
C VAL A 18 7.92 -3.06 -13.36
N ARG A 19 8.97 -2.98 -14.18
CA ARG A 19 9.20 -1.86 -15.11
C ARG A 19 8.01 -1.56 -16.06
N PRO A 20 7.31 -2.56 -16.65
CA PRO A 20 6.16 -2.32 -17.52
C PRO A 20 5.00 -1.58 -16.83
N ASN A 21 4.92 -1.66 -15.50
CA ASN A 21 3.91 -0.99 -14.69
C ASN A 21 4.24 0.49 -14.44
N TYR A 22 5.26 1.04 -15.08
CA TYR A 22 5.62 2.46 -14.97
C TYR A 22 5.72 3.10 -16.35
N SER A 23 5.03 4.22 -16.55
CA SER A 23 4.97 4.88 -17.87
C SER A 23 6.01 5.97 -18.07
N GLY A 24 6.66 6.42 -17.00
CA GLY A 24 7.71 7.43 -17.09
C GLY A 24 9.00 6.89 -17.71
N THR A 25 9.98 7.79 -17.79
CA THR A 25 11.31 7.47 -18.35
C THR A 25 12.06 6.47 -17.48
N ASP A 26 13.04 5.78 -18.07
CA ASP A 26 13.94 4.89 -17.32
C ASP A 26 14.71 5.63 -16.21
N ALA A 27 15.00 6.91 -16.41
CA ALA A 27 15.64 7.75 -15.39
C ALA A 27 14.72 8.00 -14.20
N ALA A 28 13.43 8.30 -14.44
CA ALA A 28 12.46 8.50 -13.37
C ALA A 28 12.14 7.18 -12.65
N PHE A 29 12.03 6.08 -13.40
CA PHE A 29 11.90 4.74 -12.82
C PHE A 29 13.12 4.40 -11.94
N ALA A 30 14.33 4.63 -12.41
CA ALA A 30 15.55 4.42 -11.62
C ALA A 30 15.52 5.20 -10.30
N LYS A 31 15.10 6.48 -10.33
CA LYS A 31 14.95 7.32 -9.14
C LYS A 31 13.95 6.73 -8.13
N GLN A 32 12.84 6.17 -8.60
CA GLN A 32 11.85 5.50 -7.74
C GLN A 32 12.48 4.41 -6.88
N TRP A 33 13.42 3.66 -7.47
CA TRP A 33 14.15 2.58 -6.80
C TRP A 33 15.45 3.03 -6.14
N GLY A 34 15.70 4.34 -6.07
CA GLY A 34 16.87 4.91 -5.38
C GLY A 34 18.19 4.66 -6.10
N ILE A 35 18.16 4.49 -7.43
CA ILE A 35 19.33 4.32 -8.28
C ILE A 35 19.35 5.36 -9.40
N ASN A 36 20.49 5.52 -10.07
CA ASN A 36 20.58 6.41 -11.23
C ASN A 36 20.30 5.64 -12.54
N GLY A 37 20.06 6.38 -13.62
CA GLY A 37 19.71 5.79 -14.92
C GLY A 37 20.81 4.90 -15.52
N SER A 38 22.09 5.22 -15.29
CA SER A 38 23.19 4.41 -15.81
C SER A 38 23.27 3.04 -15.12
N VAL A 39 23.11 3.01 -13.78
CA VAL A 39 23.01 1.77 -13.02
C VAL A 39 21.81 0.95 -13.48
N TYR A 40 20.63 1.57 -13.64
CA TYR A 40 19.46 0.85 -14.15
C TYR A 40 19.70 0.26 -15.54
N SER A 41 20.34 1.00 -16.45
CA SER A 41 20.69 0.48 -17.78
C SER A 41 21.61 -0.74 -17.72
N ARG A 42 22.58 -0.75 -16.80
CA ARG A 42 23.47 -1.90 -16.58
C ARG A 42 22.71 -3.11 -16.01
N ILE A 43 21.81 -2.88 -15.05
CA ILE A 43 20.90 -3.93 -14.52
C ILE A 43 20.07 -4.54 -15.64
N ARG A 44 19.49 -3.69 -16.52
CA ARG A 44 18.71 -4.15 -17.68
C ARG A 44 19.53 -5.00 -18.65
N ASN A 45 20.84 -4.77 -18.74
CA ASN A 45 21.76 -5.55 -19.57
C ASN A 45 22.30 -6.80 -18.86
N GLY A 46 21.79 -7.14 -17.66
CA GLY A 46 22.15 -8.35 -16.92
C GLY A 46 23.33 -8.20 -15.97
N GLU A 47 23.87 -7.00 -15.80
CA GLU A 47 24.96 -6.76 -14.86
C GLU A 47 24.45 -6.67 -13.41
N THR A 48 25.12 -7.36 -12.49
CA THR A 48 24.79 -7.33 -11.04
C THR A 48 26.00 -7.09 -10.14
N GLU A 49 27.22 -7.26 -10.66
CA GLU A 49 28.47 -7.15 -9.90
C GLU A 49 29.14 -5.77 -10.05
N GLY A 50 29.58 -5.20 -8.92
CA GLY A 50 30.29 -3.92 -8.87
C GLY A 50 29.46 -2.67 -9.22
N ILE A 51 28.15 -2.80 -9.49
CA ILE A 51 27.31 -1.68 -9.94
C ILE A 51 26.55 -0.97 -8.80
N LEU A 52 26.34 -1.65 -7.68
CA LEU A 52 25.63 -1.17 -6.50
C LEU A 52 26.28 -1.75 -5.25
N ARG A 53 26.19 -1.00 -4.14
CA ARG A 53 26.55 -1.53 -2.82
C ARG A 53 25.51 -2.54 -2.36
N ASP A 54 25.90 -3.53 -1.57
CA ASP A 54 24.99 -4.55 -1.03
C ASP A 54 23.79 -3.94 -0.28
N ALA A 55 24.00 -2.84 0.44
CA ALA A 55 22.93 -2.11 1.12
C ALA A 55 21.85 -1.56 0.15
N GLN A 56 22.23 -1.17 -1.06
CA GLN A 56 21.29 -0.72 -2.08
C GLN A 56 20.51 -1.90 -2.66
N TRP A 57 21.18 -3.02 -2.94
CA TRP A 57 20.50 -4.27 -3.33
C TRP A 57 19.49 -4.73 -2.28
N LEU A 58 19.86 -4.71 -0.99
CA LEU A 58 18.95 -5.03 0.11
C LEU A 58 17.77 -4.06 0.18
N THR A 59 17.99 -2.77 -0.08
CA THR A 59 16.92 -1.77 -0.08
C THR A 59 15.90 -2.04 -1.18
N ILE A 60 16.36 -2.30 -2.41
CA ILE A 60 15.49 -2.62 -3.55
C ILE A 60 14.78 -3.96 -3.30
N GLY A 61 15.50 -4.99 -2.87
CA GLY A 61 14.92 -6.29 -2.54
C GLY A 61 13.83 -6.20 -1.47
N ARG A 62 14.05 -5.42 -0.40
CA ARG A 62 13.03 -5.16 0.62
C ARG A 62 11.80 -4.48 0.02
N GLN A 63 11.97 -3.48 -0.84
CA GLN A 63 10.84 -2.80 -1.49
C GLN A 63 10.06 -3.71 -2.46
N LEU A 64 10.74 -4.67 -3.09
CA LEU A 64 10.14 -5.70 -3.94
C LEU A 64 9.58 -6.90 -3.14
N ASN A 65 9.68 -6.89 -1.80
CA ASN A 65 9.38 -8.01 -0.90
C ASN A 65 10.10 -9.31 -1.29
N ILE A 66 11.37 -9.22 -1.72
CA ILE A 66 12.22 -10.38 -1.94
C ILE A 66 12.83 -10.76 -0.60
N THR A 67 12.35 -11.88 -0.06
CA THR A 67 12.86 -12.44 1.18
C THR A 67 13.50 -13.80 0.89
N VAL A 68 14.68 -14.04 1.46
CA VAL A 68 15.50 -15.24 1.16
C VAL A 68 14.87 -16.53 1.70
N ASN A 69 13.98 -16.46 2.70
CA ASN A 69 13.46 -17.61 3.45
C ASN A 69 11.97 -17.49 3.86
N GLN A 70 11.09 -16.91 3.04
CA GLN A 70 9.66 -16.84 3.39
C GLN A 70 8.79 -17.71 2.50
N ARG A 71 7.80 -18.35 3.13
CA ARG A 71 6.67 -19.00 2.48
C ARG A 71 5.99 -17.99 1.56
N VAL A 72 5.81 -18.36 0.29
CA VAL A 72 5.05 -17.55 -0.66
C VAL A 72 3.59 -17.57 -0.24
N TRP A 73 3.07 -16.41 0.17
CA TRP A 73 1.65 -16.23 0.42
C TRP A 73 0.94 -15.98 -0.90
N ASN A 74 0.10 -16.93 -1.31
CA ASN A 74 -0.75 -16.83 -2.47
C ASN A 74 -1.89 -15.84 -2.21
N ILE A 75 -2.22 -15.04 -3.23
CA ILE A 75 -3.31 -14.07 -3.17
C ILE A 75 -4.65 -14.82 -3.14
N ALA A 76 -5.45 -14.54 -2.12
CA ALA A 76 -6.86 -14.91 -2.08
C ALA A 76 -7.72 -13.71 -2.48
N LYS A 77 -8.65 -13.89 -3.42
CA LYS A 77 -9.66 -12.90 -3.81
C LYS A 77 -10.77 -12.85 -2.76
N THR A 78 -10.47 -12.24 -1.62
CA THR A 78 -11.44 -12.02 -0.53
C THR A 78 -12.38 -10.87 -0.88
N GLU A 79 -13.50 -10.74 -0.18
CA GLU A 79 -14.43 -9.60 -0.36
C GLU A 79 -13.71 -8.25 -0.16
N VAL A 80 -12.84 -8.15 0.86
CA VAL A 80 -11.98 -6.98 1.09
C VAL A 80 -11.10 -6.68 -0.12
N PHE A 81 -10.49 -7.71 -0.71
CA PHE A 81 -9.65 -7.56 -1.88
C PHE A 81 -10.47 -6.98 -3.04
N CYS A 82 -11.62 -7.58 -3.35
CA CYS A 82 -12.46 -7.19 -4.47
C CYS A 82 -12.93 -5.74 -4.36
N ILE A 83 -13.40 -5.32 -3.19
CA ILE A 83 -13.89 -3.94 -2.99
C ILE A 83 -12.77 -2.92 -3.12
N ILE A 84 -11.58 -3.21 -2.57
CA ILE A 84 -10.42 -2.32 -2.73
C ILE A 84 -9.96 -2.27 -4.19
N GLU A 85 -9.96 -3.41 -4.89
CA GLU A 85 -9.62 -3.49 -6.32
C GLU A 85 -10.60 -2.66 -7.16
N GLU A 86 -11.91 -2.83 -6.96
CA GLU A 86 -12.95 -2.06 -7.64
C GLU A 86 -12.85 -0.55 -7.36
N ASP A 87 -12.63 -0.17 -6.10
CA ASP A 87 -12.45 1.23 -5.71
C ASP A 87 -11.22 1.84 -6.40
N ILE A 88 -10.08 1.13 -6.40
CA ILE A 88 -8.83 1.60 -7.00
C ILE A 88 -8.96 1.67 -8.52
N ASP A 89 -9.50 0.65 -9.17
CA ASP A 89 -9.69 0.61 -10.62
C ASP A 89 -10.65 1.76 -11.05
N PHE A 90 -11.72 2.03 -10.29
CA PHE A 90 -12.60 3.18 -10.50
C PHE A 90 -11.87 4.53 -10.32
N CYS A 91 -11.16 4.70 -9.20
CA CYS A 91 -10.42 5.92 -8.89
C CYS A 91 -9.35 6.21 -9.94
N GLN A 92 -8.66 5.19 -10.42
CA GLN A 92 -7.61 5.30 -11.42
C GLN A 92 -8.19 5.65 -12.81
N ALA A 93 -9.24 4.93 -13.24
CA ALA A 93 -9.84 5.14 -14.55
C ALA A 93 -10.49 6.53 -14.70
N HIS A 94 -11.06 7.06 -13.62
CA HIS A 94 -11.84 8.29 -13.63
C HIS A 94 -11.19 9.47 -12.87
N SER A 95 -9.93 9.30 -12.43
CA SER A 95 -9.22 10.29 -11.61
C SER A 95 -10.05 10.77 -10.42
N LYS A 96 -10.69 9.82 -9.75
CA LYS A 96 -11.53 10.04 -8.55
C LYS A 96 -10.80 9.60 -7.30
N SER A 97 -11.43 9.87 -6.17
CA SER A 97 -10.84 9.67 -4.87
C SER A 97 -11.82 9.07 -3.88
N LYS A 98 -11.34 8.12 -3.07
CA LYS A 98 -12.14 7.44 -2.06
C LYS A 98 -11.34 7.24 -0.78
N MET A 99 -12.06 7.05 0.32
CA MET A 99 -11.52 6.73 1.63
C MET A 99 -12.03 5.36 2.07
N PHE A 100 -11.13 4.43 2.37
CA PHE A 100 -11.46 3.12 2.92
C PHE A 100 -11.05 3.06 4.38
N VAL A 101 -12.04 2.91 5.28
CA VAL A 101 -11.80 2.81 6.72
C VAL A 101 -12.55 1.64 7.31
N ASP A 102 -11.79 0.67 7.80
CA ASP A 102 -12.33 -0.59 8.32
C ASP A 102 -11.38 -1.26 9.34
N ASP A 103 -11.78 -2.39 9.91
CA ASP A 103 -11.07 -3.15 10.94
C ASP A 103 -9.63 -3.51 10.54
N CYS A 104 -8.73 -3.56 11.52
CA CYS A 104 -7.34 -3.99 11.33
C CYS A 104 -7.27 -5.49 11.01
N GLY A 105 -6.27 -5.88 10.20
CA GLY A 105 -5.98 -7.30 9.98
C GLY A 105 -6.92 -8.03 9.03
N ILE A 106 -7.70 -7.30 8.21
CA ILE A 106 -8.60 -7.88 7.20
C ILE A 106 -7.98 -7.99 5.79
N GLY A 107 -6.73 -7.54 5.60
CA GLY A 107 -6.02 -7.64 4.31
C GLY A 107 -5.88 -6.34 3.50
N LYS A 108 -6.24 -5.18 4.08
CA LYS A 108 -6.13 -3.85 3.45
C LYS A 108 -4.75 -3.58 2.82
N THR A 109 -3.70 -3.52 3.67
CA THR A 109 -2.32 -3.23 3.26
C THR A 109 -1.77 -4.23 2.26
N PHE A 110 -2.10 -5.53 2.42
CA PHE A 110 -1.68 -6.57 1.48
C PHE A 110 -2.25 -6.29 0.08
N THR A 111 -3.55 -5.99 0.01
CA THR A 111 -4.23 -5.67 -1.25
C THR A 111 -3.65 -4.42 -1.89
N ALA A 112 -3.47 -3.33 -1.12
CA ALA A 112 -2.88 -2.09 -1.60
C ALA A 112 -1.48 -2.27 -2.21
N LYS A 113 -0.61 -3.02 -1.53
CA LYS A 113 0.74 -3.33 -2.02
C LYS A 113 0.71 -4.21 -3.27
N TYR A 114 -0.19 -5.19 -3.31
CA TYR A 114 -0.35 -6.07 -4.47
C TYR A 114 -0.80 -5.28 -5.71
N LEU A 115 -1.81 -4.42 -5.57
CA LEU A 115 -2.33 -3.60 -6.67
C LEU A 115 -1.29 -2.60 -7.15
N ALA A 116 -0.57 -1.91 -6.26
CA ALA A 116 0.52 -1.00 -6.65
C ALA A 116 1.65 -1.70 -7.43
N ARG A 117 1.89 -2.99 -7.18
CA ARG A 117 2.90 -3.76 -7.91
C ARG A 117 2.43 -4.26 -9.27
N THR A 118 1.13 -4.45 -9.45
CA THR A 118 0.55 -5.16 -10.61
C THR A 118 -0.20 -4.23 -11.56
N ARG A 119 -0.64 -3.07 -11.08
CA ARG A 119 -1.31 -2.05 -11.88
C ARG A 119 -0.30 -1.02 -12.37
N LYS A 120 -0.47 -0.61 -13.63
CA LYS A 120 0.36 0.42 -14.26
C LYS A 120 0.12 1.78 -13.59
N ASN A 121 1.19 2.51 -13.29
CA ASN A 121 1.19 3.81 -12.60
C ASN A 121 0.40 3.84 -11.29
N CYS A 122 0.31 2.71 -10.59
CA CYS A 122 -0.28 2.63 -9.26
C CYS A 122 0.82 2.65 -8.21
N PHE A 123 0.75 3.59 -7.29
CA PHE A 123 1.83 3.90 -6.35
C PHE A 123 1.34 3.76 -4.92
N TYR A 124 2.15 3.12 -4.08
CA TYR A 124 1.84 2.88 -2.67
C TYR A 124 2.73 3.72 -1.76
N ILE A 125 2.12 4.34 -0.75
CA ILE A 125 2.80 5.07 0.33
C ILE A 125 2.23 4.61 1.66
N ASP A 126 3.13 4.26 2.59
CA ASP A 126 2.80 3.96 3.98
C ASP A 126 3.00 5.23 4.82
N ALA A 127 1.89 5.88 5.19
CA ALA A 127 1.91 7.12 5.95
C ALA A 127 2.51 6.97 7.34
N SER A 128 2.51 5.77 7.92
CA SER A 128 3.12 5.50 9.23
C SER A 128 4.63 5.78 9.22
N GLN A 129 5.27 5.67 8.05
CA GLN A 129 6.70 5.89 7.83
C GLN A 129 7.04 7.33 7.39
N CYS A 130 6.03 8.16 7.10
CA CYS A 130 6.23 9.51 6.57
C CYS A 130 5.21 10.52 7.10
N LYS A 131 5.00 10.51 8.42
CA LYS A 131 3.92 11.22 9.13
C LYS A 131 3.87 12.73 8.91
N THR A 132 5.00 13.39 8.69
CA THR A 132 5.06 14.86 8.58
C THR A 132 5.01 15.34 7.14
N LYS A 133 4.57 16.58 6.92
CA LYS A 133 4.56 17.23 5.59
C LYS A 133 5.87 17.04 4.79
N HIS A 134 7.01 17.22 5.45
CA HIS A 134 8.32 17.09 4.82
C HIS A 134 8.63 15.63 4.42
N LEU A 135 8.35 14.69 5.32
CA LEU A 135 8.59 13.27 5.07
C LEU A 135 7.63 12.74 4.00
N PHE A 136 6.35 13.10 4.09
CA PHE A 136 5.33 12.68 3.14
C PHE A 136 5.65 13.17 1.72
N THR A 137 5.95 14.45 1.55
CA THR A 137 6.28 15.04 0.23
C THR A 137 7.50 14.35 -0.39
N ARG A 138 8.56 14.11 0.39
CA ARG A 138 9.76 13.41 -0.10
C ARG A 138 9.49 11.95 -0.41
N ALA A 139 8.68 11.28 0.40
CA ALA A 139 8.26 9.90 0.14
C ALA A 139 7.46 9.81 -1.15
N LEU A 140 6.50 10.71 -1.36
CA LEU A 140 5.69 10.78 -2.58
C LEU A 140 6.56 11.05 -3.80
N ALA A 141 7.45 12.06 -3.75
CA ALA A 141 8.40 12.37 -4.83
C ALA A 141 9.23 11.15 -5.22
N LYS A 142 9.85 10.49 -4.24
CA LYS A 142 10.61 9.27 -4.48
C LYS A 142 9.71 8.19 -5.10
N THR A 143 8.54 7.92 -4.52
CA THR A 143 7.64 6.87 -4.99
C THR A 143 7.20 7.05 -6.45
N VAL A 144 6.99 8.29 -6.90
CA VAL A 144 6.59 8.55 -8.29
C VAL A 144 7.77 8.70 -9.24
N GLY A 145 9.02 8.77 -8.75
CA GLY A 145 10.22 8.93 -9.59
C GLY A 145 10.68 10.37 -9.82
N VAL A 146 10.23 11.30 -8.99
CA VAL A 146 10.67 12.71 -8.96
C VAL A 146 11.86 12.87 -8.01
N ASP A 147 12.70 13.88 -8.26
CA ASP A 147 13.80 14.20 -7.35
C ASP A 147 13.23 14.68 -6.01
N ALA A 148 13.61 14.02 -4.92
CA ALA A 148 13.16 14.37 -3.59
C ALA A 148 14.08 15.41 -2.91
N THR A 149 15.19 15.82 -3.53
CA THR A 149 16.17 16.75 -2.95
C THR A 149 15.81 18.23 -3.17
N GLY A 150 16.46 19.15 -2.44
CA GLY A 150 16.17 20.59 -2.54
C GLY A 150 15.09 21.09 -1.60
N LYS A 151 14.52 22.27 -1.90
CA LYS A 151 13.49 22.92 -1.06
C LYS A 151 12.17 22.15 -1.20
N ILE A 152 11.45 22.02 -0.08
CA ILE A 152 10.25 21.18 -0.04
C ILE A 152 9.13 21.69 -0.96
N ASN A 153 9.03 23.00 -1.16
CA ASN A 153 8.04 23.58 -2.06
C ASN A 153 8.34 23.24 -3.52
N ASP A 154 9.61 23.30 -3.93
CA ASP A 154 10.04 22.95 -5.28
C ASP A 154 9.74 21.47 -5.56
N VAL A 155 10.11 20.57 -4.64
CA VAL A 155 9.80 19.13 -4.71
C VAL A 155 8.29 18.90 -4.84
N LYS A 156 7.48 19.64 -4.09
CA LYS A 156 6.03 19.52 -4.14
C LYS A 156 5.46 19.97 -5.50
N GLU A 157 5.95 21.06 -6.07
CA GLU A 157 5.52 21.49 -7.42
C GLU A 157 5.92 20.47 -8.49
N ASP A 158 7.14 19.93 -8.41
CA ASP A 158 7.60 18.88 -9.32
C ASP A 158 6.73 17.62 -9.25
N VAL A 159 6.35 17.20 -8.04
CA VAL A 159 5.43 16.08 -7.83
C VAL A 159 4.08 16.33 -8.51
N LYS A 160 3.48 17.50 -8.28
CA LYS A 160 2.19 17.87 -8.87
C LYS A 160 2.24 17.87 -10.39
N TYR A 161 3.28 18.50 -10.95
CA TYR A 161 3.48 18.55 -12.39
C TYR A 161 3.65 17.13 -12.95
N TYR A 162 4.51 16.33 -12.35
CA TYR A 162 4.80 14.98 -12.83
C TYR A 162 3.56 14.07 -12.81
N LEU A 163 2.76 14.10 -11.74
CA LEU A 163 1.51 13.37 -11.66
C LEU A 163 0.55 13.75 -12.78
N ARG A 164 0.45 15.02 -13.17
CA ARG A 164 -0.40 15.42 -14.31
C ARG A 164 0.09 14.91 -15.66
N THR A 165 1.38 14.62 -15.79
CA THR A 165 1.97 14.10 -17.04
C THR A 165 1.89 12.59 -17.19
N LEU A 166 1.75 11.86 -16.08
CA LEU A 166 1.58 10.41 -16.12
C LEU A 166 0.19 10.06 -16.63
N PRO A 167 0.04 8.99 -17.43
CA PRO A 167 -1.28 8.52 -17.85
C PRO A 167 -1.96 7.79 -16.68
N GLN A 168 -3.11 8.29 -16.24
CA GLN A 168 -3.95 7.69 -15.18
C GLN A 168 -3.15 7.22 -13.95
N PRO A 169 -2.32 8.07 -13.30
CA PRO A 169 -1.66 7.70 -12.08
C PRO A 169 -2.67 7.49 -10.95
N MET A 170 -2.31 6.60 -10.04
CA MET A 170 -3.09 6.27 -8.87
C MET A 170 -2.20 6.27 -7.64
N ILE A 171 -2.56 7.08 -6.62
CA ILE A 171 -1.84 7.12 -5.34
C ILE A 171 -2.66 6.45 -4.26
N ILE A 172 -2.12 5.39 -3.66
CA ILE A 172 -2.67 4.74 -2.47
C ILE A 172 -1.85 5.22 -1.26
N VAL A 173 -2.52 5.86 -0.32
CA VAL A 173 -1.94 6.27 0.97
C VAL A 173 -2.53 5.38 2.05
N ASP A 174 -1.75 4.41 2.48
CA ASP A 174 -2.10 3.47 3.55
C ASP A 174 -1.71 4.04 4.92
N GLU A 175 -2.41 3.59 5.97
CA GLU A 175 -2.31 4.11 7.33
C GLU A 175 -2.45 5.65 7.41
N ALA A 176 -3.29 6.26 6.56
CA ALA A 176 -3.38 7.71 6.42
C ALA A 176 -3.79 8.46 7.72
N GLY A 177 -4.31 7.73 8.71
CA GLY A 177 -4.60 8.29 10.04
C GLY A 177 -3.36 8.69 10.85
N ASP A 178 -2.17 8.24 10.45
CA ASP A 178 -0.90 8.60 11.07
C ASP A 178 -0.32 9.94 10.58
N LEU A 179 -0.88 10.52 9.52
CA LEU A 179 -0.43 11.81 8.99
C LEU A 179 -0.72 12.93 9.99
N ASP A 180 0.26 13.83 10.17
CA ASP A 180 0.03 15.06 10.88
C ASP A 180 -0.90 16.00 10.09
N ARG A 181 -1.46 16.99 10.78
CA ARG A 181 -2.39 17.92 10.15
C ARG A 181 -1.78 18.66 8.94
N PRO A 182 -0.54 19.20 8.99
CA PRO A 182 0.09 19.78 7.82
C PRO A 182 0.18 18.83 6.61
N ALA A 183 0.48 17.54 6.81
CA ALA A 183 0.52 16.55 5.74
C ALA A 183 -0.87 16.26 5.17
N LEU A 184 -1.91 16.18 6.03
CA LEU A 184 -3.31 16.06 5.57
C LEU A 184 -3.75 17.27 4.73
N LEU A 185 -3.30 18.49 5.08
CA LEU A 185 -3.56 19.68 4.26
C LEU A 185 -2.84 19.62 2.91
N ASP A 186 -1.60 19.11 2.89
CA ASP A 186 -0.87 18.92 1.64
C ASP A 186 -1.56 17.86 0.76
N LEU A 187 -2.21 16.83 1.31
CA LEU A 187 -3.04 15.91 0.50
C LEU A 187 -4.14 16.63 -0.27
N LYS A 188 -4.85 17.57 0.36
CA LYS A 188 -5.81 18.44 -0.33
C LYS A 188 -5.13 19.23 -1.44
N GLU A 189 -3.94 19.76 -1.17
CA GLU A 189 -3.18 20.55 -2.16
C GLU A 189 -2.76 19.70 -3.38
N TYR A 190 -2.26 18.48 -3.15
CA TYR A 190 -1.94 17.54 -4.21
C TYR A 190 -3.18 17.14 -5.00
N TRP A 191 -4.28 16.82 -4.31
CA TRP A 191 -5.55 16.50 -4.94
C TRP A 191 -6.01 17.64 -5.85
N ASN A 192 -6.03 18.89 -5.35
CA ASN A 192 -6.47 20.05 -6.14
C ASN A 192 -5.59 20.27 -7.38
N ALA A 193 -4.27 20.12 -7.23
CA ALA A 193 -3.35 20.28 -8.35
C ALA A 193 -3.47 19.17 -9.40
N THR A 194 -3.98 18.00 -9.00
CA THR A 194 -4.08 16.79 -9.83
C THR A 194 -5.53 16.37 -10.12
N GLU A 195 -6.48 17.29 -9.90
CA GLU A 195 -7.89 17.06 -10.19
C GLU A 195 -8.10 16.66 -11.66
N ASN A 196 -8.89 15.61 -11.89
CA ASN A 196 -9.12 15.00 -13.20
C ASN A 196 -7.86 14.43 -13.89
N ALA A 197 -6.74 14.32 -13.18
CA ALA A 197 -5.51 13.71 -13.70
C ALA A 197 -5.05 12.50 -12.88
N CYS A 198 -5.19 12.55 -11.55
CA CYS A 198 -4.71 11.50 -10.65
C CYS A 198 -5.83 10.93 -9.78
N GLY A 199 -5.89 9.60 -9.69
CA GLY A 199 -6.72 8.93 -8.69
C GLY A 199 -6.04 8.94 -7.32
N TRP A 200 -6.82 9.03 -6.25
CA TRP A 200 -6.30 9.03 -4.88
C TRP A 200 -7.12 8.12 -3.95
N TYR A 201 -6.46 7.22 -3.23
CA TYR A 201 -7.12 6.31 -2.31
C TYR A 201 -6.47 6.41 -0.93
N LEU A 202 -7.23 6.88 0.05
CA LEU A 202 -6.78 6.88 1.44
C LEU A 202 -7.32 5.64 2.12
N MET A 203 -6.44 4.94 2.82
CA MET A 203 -6.80 3.76 3.59
C MET A 203 -6.36 3.92 5.03
N GLY A 204 -7.14 3.38 5.95
CA GLY A 204 -6.77 3.35 7.37
C GLY A 204 -7.68 2.47 8.21
N ALA A 205 -7.33 2.37 9.49
CA ALA A 205 -8.20 1.84 10.52
C ALA A 205 -9.14 2.93 11.08
N GLU A 206 -9.94 2.60 12.10
CA GLU A 206 -10.85 3.54 12.76
C GLU A 206 -10.17 4.83 13.25
N GLY A 207 -8.86 4.78 13.54
CA GLY A 207 -8.06 5.97 13.85
C GLY A 207 -8.13 7.07 12.78
N LEU A 208 -8.15 6.71 11.49
CA LEU A 208 -8.32 7.69 10.41
C LEU A 208 -9.70 8.36 10.48
N ARG A 209 -10.75 7.58 10.69
CA ARG A 209 -12.12 8.11 10.83
C ARG A 209 -12.21 9.07 12.02
N GLU A 210 -11.63 8.71 13.15
CA GLU A 210 -11.61 9.55 14.35
C GLU A 210 -10.83 10.84 14.17
N VAL A 211 -9.66 10.79 13.50
CA VAL A 211 -8.86 11.98 13.18
C VAL A 211 -9.66 12.96 12.32
N ILE A 212 -10.34 12.45 11.27
CA ILE A 212 -11.15 13.29 10.39
C ILE A 212 -12.37 13.86 11.13
N LYS A 213 -13.16 13.01 11.80
CA LYS A 213 -14.35 13.42 12.57
C LYS A 213 -14.02 14.48 13.62
N LYS A 214 -12.98 14.27 14.44
CA LYS A 214 -12.55 15.23 15.46
C LYS A 214 -12.11 16.55 14.82
N GLY A 215 -11.38 16.49 13.70
CA GLY A 215 -10.99 17.67 12.95
C GLY A 215 -12.17 18.52 12.48
N ILE A 216 -13.19 17.88 11.91
CA ILE A 216 -14.43 18.54 11.45
C ILE A 216 -15.21 19.11 12.64
N ASN A 217 -15.44 18.31 13.69
CA ASN A 217 -16.21 18.72 14.87
C ASN A 217 -15.55 19.89 15.62
N SER A 218 -14.22 19.91 15.67
CA SER A 218 -13.44 21.02 16.24
C SER A 218 -13.27 22.21 15.27
N LYS A 219 -13.91 22.21 14.10
CA LYS A 219 -13.79 23.24 13.07
C LYS A 219 -12.34 23.55 12.68
N LYS A 220 -11.47 22.54 12.73
CA LYS A 220 -10.07 22.70 12.32
C LYS A 220 -10.04 22.88 10.81
N VAL A 221 -9.44 23.99 10.35
CA VAL A 221 -9.29 24.32 8.93
C VAL A 221 -8.69 23.13 8.17
N GLY A 222 -9.25 22.78 7.01
CA GLY A 222 -8.77 21.71 6.14
C GLY A 222 -9.56 20.42 6.18
N PHE A 223 -10.07 20.02 7.35
CA PHE A 223 -10.59 18.66 7.55
C PHE A 223 -11.87 18.39 6.75
N SER A 224 -12.81 19.35 6.75
CA SER A 224 -14.03 19.23 5.94
C SER A 224 -13.71 19.17 4.45
N GLU A 225 -12.69 19.92 4.00
CA GLU A 225 -12.30 19.93 2.59
C GLU A 225 -11.60 18.64 2.20
N VAL A 226 -10.70 18.11 3.04
CA VAL A 226 -10.10 16.78 2.82
C VAL A 226 -11.21 15.74 2.73
N PHE A 227 -12.14 15.71 3.68
CA PHE A 227 -13.25 14.76 3.64
C PHE A 227 -14.10 14.89 2.38
N SER A 228 -14.37 16.13 1.94
CA SER A 228 -15.09 16.41 0.70
C SER A 228 -14.36 15.92 -0.56
N ARG A 229 -13.05 16.18 -0.66
CA ARG A 229 -12.23 15.70 -1.78
C ARG A 229 -12.10 14.18 -1.80
N PHE A 230 -12.35 13.47 -0.71
CA PHE A 230 -12.29 12.01 -0.65
C PHE A 230 -13.68 11.35 -0.56
N SER A 231 -14.65 11.90 -1.28
CA SER A 231 -16.01 11.39 -1.50
C SER A 231 -16.99 11.51 -0.32
N GLU A 232 -16.69 12.27 0.74
CA GLU A 232 -17.61 12.53 1.87
C GLU A 232 -18.15 11.26 2.57
N ARG A 233 -17.53 10.12 2.29
CA ARG A 233 -17.99 8.81 2.74
C ARG A 233 -16.80 7.88 2.92
N TYR A 234 -16.92 7.04 3.94
CA TYR A 234 -15.99 5.94 4.16
C TYR A 234 -16.54 4.68 3.50
N THR A 235 -15.77 4.05 2.63
CA THR A 235 -15.97 2.65 2.24
C THR A 235 -15.61 1.77 3.44
N THR A 236 -16.51 0.85 3.80
CA THR A 236 -16.34 -0.18 4.84
C THR A 236 -17.00 -1.45 4.33
N VAL A 237 -16.43 -2.60 4.68
CA VAL A 237 -16.85 -3.94 4.24
C VAL A 237 -17.32 -4.76 5.42
N VAL A 238 -16.65 -4.66 6.56
CA VAL A 238 -17.02 -5.43 7.76
C VAL A 238 -18.43 -5.00 8.24
N PRO A 239 -19.38 -5.94 8.34
CA PRO A 239 -20.72 -5.64 8.83
C PRO A 239 -20.71 -5.15 10.28
N THR A 240 -21.71 -4.33 10.62
CA THR A 240 -21.91 -3.85 12.00
C THR A 240 -22.66 -4.85 12.86
N ASP A 241 -23.55 -5.66 12.27
CA ASP A 241 -24.25 -6.72 12.97
C ASP A 241 -23.29 -7.82 13.45
N LEU A 242 -23.50 -8.32 14.67
CA LEU A 242 -22.58 -9.27 15.30
C LEU A 242 -22.54 -10.64 14.60
N GLN A 243 -23.67 -11.10 14.06
CA GLN A 243 -23.78 -12.39 13.41
C GLN A 243 -23.20 -12.31 11.99
N GLU A 244 -23.55 -11.26 11.25
CA GLU A 244 -22.97 -10.99 9.93
C GLU A 244 -21.47 -10.79 10.00
N LYS A 245 -20.98 -10.05 11.01
CA LYS A 245 -19.56 -9.86 11.25
C LYS A 245 -18.84 -11.20 11.50
N GLN A 246 -19.41 -12.09 12.29
CA GLN A 246 -18.83 -13.43 12.49
C GLN A 246 -18.76 -14.23 11.18
N ASN A 247 -19.83 -14.21 10.39
CA ASN A 247 -19.87 -14.88 9.10
C ASN A 247 -18.84 -14.30 8.12
N PHE A 248 -18.70 -12.98 8.09
CA PHE A 248 -17.70 -12.28 7.30
C PHE A 248 -16.28 -12.72 7.66
N TYR A 249 -15.89 -12.70 8.94
CA TYR A 249 -14.56 -13.12 9.35
C TYR A 249 -14.31 -14.61 9.06
N LYS A 250 -15.32 -15.46 9.26
CA LYS A 250 -15.25 -16.88 8.91
C LYS A 250 -14.96 -17.08 7.43
N GLN A 251 -15.67 -16.36 6.56
CA GLN A 251 -15.49 -16.42 5.11
C GLN A 251 -14.10 -15.90 4.72
N LEU A 252 -13.72 -14.72 5.21
CA LEU A 252 -12.42 -14.09 4.98
C LEU A 252 -11.25 -15.02 5.32
N ILE A 253 -11.28 -15.64 6.50
CA ILE A 253 -10.24 -16.58 6.94
C ILE A 253 -10.25 -17.83 6.08
N THR A 254 -11.44 -18.36 5.76
CA THR A 254 -11.59 -19.55 4.92
C THR A 254 -10.97 -19.34 3.55
N ASP A 255 -11.24 -18.20 2.90
CA ASP A 255 -10.71 -17.88 1.57
C ASP A 255 -9.20 -17.79 1.57
N VAL A 256 -8.60 -17.15 2.59
CA VAL A 256 -7.15 -17.05 2.71
C VAL A 256 -6.50 -18.41 2.98
N LEU A 257 -7.06 -19.21 3.89
CA LEU A 257 -6.49 -20.51 4.25
C LEU A 257 -6.60 -21.54 3.14
N LYS A 258 -7.69 -21.55 2.36
CA LYS A 258 -7.86 -22.48 1.23
C LYS A 258 -6.74 -22.38 0.19
N VAL A 259 -6.20 -21.18 -0.04
CA VAL A 259 -5.16 -20.96 -1.05
C VAL A 259 -3.75 -21.16 -0.50
N ASN A 260 -3.59 -21.10 0.84
CA ASN A 260 -2.27 -21.08 1.47
C ASN A 260 -1.95 -22.31 2.32
N ALA A 261 -2.95 -23.10 2.73
CA ALA A 261 -2.74 -24.29 3.55
C ALA A 261 -2.23 -25.49 2.75
N ALA A 262 -1.41 -26.32 3.40
CA ALA A 262 -1.02 -27.62 2.85
C ALA A 262 -2.22 -28.60 2.90
N PRO A 263 -2.26 -29.62 2.01
CA PRO A 263 -3.40 -30.52 1.87
C PRO A 263 -3.84 -31.24 3.15
N ASN A 264 -2.91 -31.48 4.08
CA ASN A 264 -3.12 -32.29 5.29
C ASN A 264 -3.51 -31.48 6.53
N ILE A 265 -3.69 -30.16 6.41
CA ILE A 265 -4.00 -29.30 7.55
C ILE A 265 -5.51 -29.30 7.84
N ALA A 266 -5.89 -29.51 9.10
CA ALA A 266 -7.28 -29.46 9.56
C ALA A 266 -7.82 -28.02 9.56
N LEU A 267 -8.18 -27.50 8.38
CA LEU A 267 -8.65 -26.12 8.17
C LEU A 267 -9.79 -25.71 9.12
N LYS A 268 -10.74 -26.62 9.36
CA LYS A 268 -11.89 -26.36 10.24
C LYS A 268 -11.45 -25.99 11.65
N GLU A 269 -10.47 -26.69 12.21
CA GLU A 269 -9.97 -26.43 13.57
C GLU A 269 -9.27 -25.08 13.66
N ILE A 270 -8.46 -24.74 12.66
CA ILE A 270 -7.79 -23.43 12.60
C ILE A 270 -8.84 -22.31 12.51
N ILE A 271 -9.84 -22.45 11.64
CA ILE A 271 -10.90 -21.45 11.50
C ILE A 271 -11.65 -21.27 12.83
N LEU A 272 -12.03 -22.35 13.52
CA LEU A 272 -12.67 -22.25 14.84
C LEU A 272 -11.77 -21.51 15.85
N LYS A 273 -10.47 -21.85 15.91
CA LYS A 273 -9.49 -21.18 16.79
C LYS A 273 -9.27 -19.71 16.45
N CYS A 274 -9.51 -19.27 15.21
CA CYS A 274 -9.46 -17.85 14.85
C CYS A 274 -10.71 -17.10 15.32
N LEU A 275 -11.87 -17.76 15.33
CA LEU A 275 -13.16 -17.17 15.69
C LEU A 275 -13.41 -17.10 17.20
N THR A 276 -12.65 -17.85 18.01
CA THR A 276 -12.69 -17.70 19.48
C THR A 276 -12.25 -16.29 19.88
N LYS A 277 -13.12 -15.59 20.61
CA LYS A 277 -12.84 -14.28 21.20
C LYS A 277 -11.79 -14.42 22.30
N ASP A 278 -10.95 -13.41 22.47
CA ASP A 278 -10.02 -13.34 23.60
C ASP A 278 -10.82 -13.09 24.89
N GLU A 279 -10.38 -13.63 26.03
CA GLU A 279 -11.13 -13.52 27.31
C GLU A 279 -11.34 -12.06 27.74
N ASP A 280 -10.40 -11.18 27.37
CA ASP A 280 -10.42 -9.74 27.68
C ASP A 280 -10.92 -8.84 26.52
N ASN A 281 -10.94 -9.35 25.29
CA ASN A 281 -11.20 -8.56 24.10
C ASN A 281 -12.25 -9.27 23.23
N LYS A 282 -13.46 -8.73 23.19
CA LYS A 282 -14.60 -9.17 22.35
C LYS A 282 -14.33 -9.12 20.83
N LYS A 283 -13.08 -9.04 20.38
CA LYS A 283 -12.64 -8.96 18.99
C LYS A 283 -12.33 -10.34 18.43
N ILE A 284 -12.81 -10.59 17.22
CA ILE A 284 -12.49 -11.79 16.44
C ILE A 284 -11.05 -11.66 15.94
N GLY A 285 -10.28 -12.76 15.98
CA GLY A 285 -8.92 -12.76 15.45
C GLY A 285 -8.92 -12.63 13.93
N GLY A 286 -8.35 -11.54 13.40
CA GLY A 286 -8.19 -11.33 11.96
C GLY A 286 -7.14 -12.23 11.31
N LEU A 287 -6.76 -11.91 10.07
CA LEU A 287 -5.86 -12.73 9.24
C LEU A 287 -4.47 -12.96 9.87
N ARG A 288 -4.00 -12.04 10.73
CA ARG A 288 -2.72 -12.21 11.46
C ARG A 288 -2.74 -13.46 12.34
N ARG A 289 -3.86 -13.74 13.03
CA ARG A 289 -4.01 -14.94 13.87
C ARG A 289 -4.09 -16.19 13.00
N ALA A 290 -4.78 -16.11 11.86
CA ALA A 290 -4.87 -17.23 10.91
C ALA A 290 -3.50 -17.60 10.35
N GLU A 291 -2.67 -16.62 9.99
CA GLU A 291 -1.29 -16.82 9.57
C GLU A 291 -0.44 -17.49 10.67
N SER A 292 -0.49 -16.99 11.92
CA SER A 292 0.24 -17.60 13.02
C SER A 292 -0.17 -19.06 13.27
N LEU A 293 -1.47 -19.36 13.26
CA LEU A 293 -1.97 -20.72 13.44
C LEU A 293 -1.60 -21.62 12.27
N LEU A 294 -1.59 -21.09 11.03
CA LEU A 294 -1.15 -21.85 9.89
C LEU A 294 0.32 -22.23 10.01
N ILE A 295 1.18 -21.31 10.45
CA ILE A 295 2.62 -21.57 10.68
C ILE A 295 2.81 -22.63 11.78
N LEU A 296 2.04 -22.58 12.86
CA LEU A 296 2.14 -23.55 13.96
C LEU A 296 1.70 -24.97 13.57
N HIS A 297 0.86 -25.10 12.55
CA HIS A 297 0.26 -26.36 12.11
C HIS A 297 0.74 -26.83 10.72
N SER A 298 1.76 -26.17 10.15
CA SER A 298 2.42 -26.56 8.88
C SER A 298 3.74 -27.26 9.16
#